data_AF-A0A968A3N6-F1
#
_entry.id   AF-A0A968A3N6-F1
#
_cell.length_a   1.000
_cell.length_b   1.000
_cell.length_c   1.000
_cell.angle_alpha   90.00
_cell.angle_beta   90.00
_cell.angle_gamma   90.00
#
_symmetry.space_group_name_H-M   'P 1'
#
loop_
_entity.id
_entity.type
_entity.pdbx_description
1 polymer ?
#
loop_
_entity_poly.entity_id
_entity_poly.type
_entity_poly.pdbx_seq_one_letter_code
_entity_poly.pdbx_strand_id
1 'polypeptide(L)'
;TWQYPTVTGQYHIYVKYRYADMSGPGYYLPDVPYVMYFYKGYGIHGTYWHDNFGTPMSHGCVNMRTPEAGWIFNWSSIGTLVNVHQ
;
A
#
# COMPACT_ATOMS: atom_id res chain seq x y z
N THR A 1 12.31 -2.26 1.12
CA THR A 1 13.69 -2.79 1.13
C THR A 1 13.74 -3.96 2.11
N TRP A 2 14.77 -4.81 2.08
CA TRP A 2 14.93 -5.89 3.07
C TRP A 2 14.92 -5.41 4.53
N GLN A 3 15.24 -4.12 4.75
CA GLN A 3 15.20 -3.46 6.04
C GLN A 3 13.76 -3.18 6.54
N TYR A 4 12.79 -3.10 5.63
CA TYR A 4 11.39 -2.81 5.93
C TYR A 4 10.47 -3.82 5.22
N PRO A 5 10.48 -5.10 5.62
CA PRO A 5 9.63 -6.11 5.02
C PRO A 5 8.15 -5.80 5.29
N THR A 6 7.29 -6.15 4.33
CA THR A 6 5.85 -6.23 4.58
C THR A 6 5.60 -7.37 5.58
N VAL A 7 4.88 -7.08 6.65
CA VAL A 7 4.58 -8.07 7.68
C VAL A 7 3.70 -9.19 7.12
N THR A 8 4.07 -10.45 7.39
CA THR A 8 3.28 -11.62 7.01
C THR A 8 2.11 -11.81 7.97
N GLY A 9 1.00 -12.35 7.47
CA GLY A 9 -0.19 -12.62 8.26
C GLY A 9 -1.49 -12.27 7.54
N GLN A 10 -2.58 -12.43 8.27
CA GLN A 10 -3.93 -12.10 7.82
C GLN A 10 -4.40 -10.83 8.51
N TYR A 11 -4.78 -9.86 7.70
CA TYR A 11 -5.23 -8.54 8.12
C TYR A 11 -6.54 -8.20 7.42
N HIS A 12 -7.17 -7.11 7.84
CA HIS A 12 -8.35 -6.59 7.15
C HIS A 12 -8.12 -5.13 6.81
N ILE A 13 -8.54 -4.70 5.62
CA ILE A 13 -8.56 -3.29 5.25
C ILE A 13 -9.39 -2.55 6.31
N TYR A 14 -8.77 -1.64 7.05
CA TYR A 14 -9.46 -0.91 8.13
C TYR A 14 -9.83 0.52 7.73
N VAL A 15 -9.15 1.10 6.73
CA VAL A 15 -9.50 2.42 6.19
C VAL A 15 -9.04 2.56 4.74
N LYS A 16 -9.74 3.42 3.99
CA LYS A 16 -9.50 3.68 2.57
C LYS A 16 -9.51 5.18 2.29
N TYR A 17 -8.51 5.67 1.58
CA TYR A 17 -8.43 7.06 1.11
C TYR A 17 -8.20 7.09 -0.39
N ARG A 18 -8.95 7.93 -1.10
CA ARG A 18 -8.70 8.12 -2.54
C ARG A 18 -7.34 8.76 -2.79
N TYR A 19 -6.93 9.68 -1.91
CA TYR A 19 -5.62 10.29 -1.84
C TYR A 19 -5.23 10.47 -0.37
N ALA A 20 -3.97 10.26 -0.03
CA ALA A 20 -3.42 10.61 1.28
C ALA A 20 -1.92 10.91 1.15
N ASP A 21 -1.45 11.86 1.96
CA ASP A 21 -0.02 12.10 2.08
C ASP A 21 0.62 10.97 2.88
N MET A 22 1.78 10.50 2.42
CA MET A 22 2.59 9.50 3.11
C MET A 22 3.96 10.06 3.41
N SER A 23 4.40 9.92 4.66
CA SER A 23 5.71 10.38 5.09
C SER A 23 6.37 9.38 6.04
N GLY A 24 7.70 9.43 6.07
CA GLY A 24 8.52 8.60 6.95
C GLY A 24 9.96 9.11 6.95
N PRO A 25 10.86 8.45 7.68
CA PRO A 25 12.27 8.84 7.70
C PRO A 25 12.86 8.87 6.28
N GLY A 26 13.23 10.07 5.81
CA GLY A 26 13.85 10.26 4.50
C GLY A 26 12.90 10.32 3.31
N TYR A 27 11.57 10.38 3.50
CA TYR A 27 10.64 10.61 2.39
C TYR A 27 9.35 11.36 2.78
N TYR A 28 8.82 12.08 1.80
CA TYR A 28 7.50 12.69 1.81
C TYR A 28 6.89 12.53 0.42
N LEU A 29 5.70 11.93 0.35
CA LEU A 29 4.99 11.62 -0.88
C LEU A 29 3.57 12.19 -0.77
N PRO A 30 3.29 13.34 -1.40
CA PRO A 30 1.95 13.91 -1.38
C PRO A 30 0.99 13.14 -2.28
N ASP A 31 -0.31 13.19 -1.96
CA ASP A 31 -1.40 12.73 -2.82
C ASP A 31 -1.23 11.28 -3.33
N VAL A 32 -0.73 10.37 -2.49
CA VAL A 32 -0.60 8.96 -2.84
C VAL A 32 -2.00 8.40 -3.14
N PRO A 33 -2.26 7.85 -4.34
CA PRO A 33 -3.61 7.48 -4.75
C PRO A 33 -4.01 6.10 -4.21
N TYR A 34 -5.31 5.93 -3.98
CA TYR A 34 -5.96 4.64 -3.68
C TYR A 34 -5.37 3.90 -2.48
N VAL A 35 -5.13 4.62 -1.38
CA VAL A 35 -4.54 4.06 -0.16
C VAL A 35 -5.54 3.20 0.59
N MET A 36 -5.16 1.96 0.89
CA MET A 36 -5.94 0.99 1.64
C MET A 36 -5.05 0.42 2.76
N TYR A 37 -5.20 0.93 3.98
CA TYR A 37 -4.40 0.44 5.10
C TYR A 37 -4.99 -0.83 5.69
N PHE A 38 -4.13 -1.79 6.03
CA PHE A 38 -4.51 -3.08 6.60
C PHE A 38 -3.81 -3.40 7.93
N TYR A 39 -2.66 -2.78 8.22
CA TYR A 39 -1.95 -2.99 9.49
C TYR A 39 -1.12 -1.77 9.90
N LYS A 40 -1.50 -1.06 10.96
CA LYS A 40 -0.81 0.19 11.36
C LYS A 40 -0.61 1.10 10.12
N GLY A 41 0.61 1.57 9.84
CA GLY A 41 0.93 2.35 8.64
C GLY A 41 1.12 1.55 7.34
N TYR A 42 0.92 0.23 7.34
CA TYR A 42 1.06 -0.62 6.17
C TYR A 42 -0.23 -0.60 5.35
N GLY A 43 -0.08 -0.33 4.06
CA GLY A 43 -1.20 -0.29 3.13
C GLY A 43 -0.83 -0.70 1.72
N ILE A 44 -1.86 -0.92 0.92
CA ILE A 44 -1.80 -1.08 -0.53
C ILE A 44 -2.11 0.28 -1.14
N HIS A 45 -1.34 0.73 -2.12
CA HIS A 45 -1.59 2.03 -2.78
C HIS A 45 -0.99 2.09 -4.18
N GLY A 46 -1.45 3.06 -4.98
CA GLY A 46 -0.84 3.41 -6.25
C GLY A 46 0.50 4.10 -6.04
N THR A 47 1.43 3.88 -6.96
CA THR A 47 2.80 4.41 -6.89
C THR A 47 3.13 5.16 -8.16
N TYR A 48 3.37 6.47 -8.05
CA TYR A 48 3.69 7.35 -9.19
C TYR A 48 5.20 7.66 -9.31
N TRP A 49 5.99 7.38 -8.28
CA TRP A 49 7.40 7.78 -8.18
C TRP A 49 8.39 6.73 -8.71
N HIS A 50 7.92 5.53 -9.06
CA HIS A 50 8.74 4.51 -9.72
C HIS A 50 7.89 3.47 -10.46
N ASP A 51 8.53 2.73 -11.37
CA ASP A 51 7.93 1.62 -12.12
C ASP A 51 8.59 0.25 -11.88
N ASN A 52 9.48 0.15 -10.89
CA ASN A 52 10.22 -1.09 -10.56
C ASN A 52 9.36 -2.11 -9.76
N PHE A 53 8.23 -2.52 -10.33
CA PHE A 53 7.32 -3.52 -9.73
C PHE A 53 7.94 -4.93 -9.79
N GLY A 54 7.62 -5.77 -8.79
CA GLY A 54 8.27 -7.07 -8.59
C GLY A 54 9.58 -6.99 -7.81
N THR A 55 10.13 -5.79 -7.60
CA THR A 55 11.26 -5.54 -6.70
C THR A 55 10.78 -4.76 -5.47
N PRO A 56 11.13 -5.19 -4.23
CA PRO A 56 10.69 -4.49 -3.02
C PRO A 56 11.20 -3.03 -2.89
N MET A 57 10.32 -2.05 -3.08
CA MET A 57 10.62 -0.61 -3.15
C MET A 57 9.76 0.23 -2.18
N SER A 58 9.58 -0.24 -0.96
CA SER A 58 8.78 0.47 0.06
C SER A 58 9.36 0.34 1.49
N HIS A 59 8.74 1.04 2.43
CA HIS A 59 8.91 0.91 3.88
C HIS A 59 7.87 -0.04 4.50
N GLY A 60 7.44 -1.06 3.75
CA GLY A 60 6.48 -2.08 4.19
C GLY A 60 5.15 -2.06 3.42
N CYS A 61 4.77 -0.92 2.84
CA CYS A 61 3.58 -0.84 1.96
C CYS A 61 3.74 -1.69 0.70
N VAL A 62 2.59 -2.05 0.11
CA VAL A 62 2.54 -2.79 -1.15
C VAL A 62 2.25 -1.81 -2.28
N ASN A 63 3.29 -1.54 -3.08
CA ASN A 63 3.22 -0.61 -4.20
C ASN A 63 2.57 -1.29 -5.40
N MET A 64 1.59 -0.60 -6.00
CA MET A 64 0.90 -1.05 -7.22
C MET A 64 0.99 0.00 -8.33
N ARG A 65 0.79 -0.44 -9.58
CA ARG A 65 0.51 0.50 -10.67
C ARG A 65 -0.78 1.23 -10.32
N THR A 66 -0.81 2.54 -10.47
CA THR A 66 -1.96 3.37 -10.08
C THR A 66 -3.31 2.90 -10.64
N PRO A 67 -3.42 2.46 -11.92
CA PRO A 67 -4.68 1.90 -12.44
C PRO A 67 -5.13 0.62 -11.72
N GLU A 68 -4.20 -0.28 -11.39
CA GLU A 68 -4.48 -1.53 -10.68
C GLU A 68 -4.88 -1.27 -9.23
N ALA A 69 -4.21 -0.32 -8.57
CA ALA A 69 -4.59 0.15 -7.25
C ALA A 69 -6.03 0.72 -7.26
N GLY A 70 -6.38 1.49 -8.28
CA GLY A 70 -7.74 2.01 -8.46
C GLY A 70 -8.77 0.92 -8.68
N TRP A 71 -8.42 -0.13 -9.42
CA TRP A 71 -9.30 -1.29 -9.60
C TRP A 71 -9.56 -2.02 -8.26
N ILE A 72 -8.51 -2.36 -7.51
CA ILE A 72 -8.66 -3.02 -6.18
C ILE A 72 -9.40 -2.11 -5.20
N PHE A 73 -9.12 -0.80 -5.24
CA PHE A 73 -9.81 0.17 -4.40
C PHE A 73 -11.31 0.18 -4.67
N ASN A 74 -11.76 0.09 -5.92
CA ASN A 74 -13.19 0.07 -6.20
C ASN A 74 -13.83 -1.29 -5.90
N TRP A 75 -13.08 -2.39 -6.03
CA TRP A 75 -13.57 -3.74 -5.76
C TRP A 75 -13.68 -4.07 -4.26
N SER A 76 -12.70 -3.64 -3.47
CA SER A 76 -12.63 -3.98 -2.04
C SER A 76 -13.51 -3.08 -1.16
N SER A 77 -13.86 -3.57 0.01
CA SER A 77 -14.50 -2.81 1.09
C SER A 77 -13.63 -2.79 2.35
N ILE A 78 -13.93 -1.89 3.28
CA ILE A 78 -13.42 -2.01 4.66
C ILE A 78 -13.87 -3.38 5.21
N GLY A 79 -12.95 -4.12 5.80
CA GLY A 79 -13.15 -5.51 6.22
C GLY A 79 -12.73 -6.56 5.18
N THR A 80 -12.24 -6.17 4.00
CA THR A 80 -11.67 -7.14 3.04
C THR A 80 -10.38 -7.75 3.60
N LEU A 81 -10.27 -9.08 3.54
CA LEU A 81 -9.08 -9.82 3.96
C LEU A 81 -7.86 -9.47 3.09
N VAL A 82 -6.74 -9.19 3.75
CA VAL A 82 -5.41 -9.06 3.14
C VAL A 82 -4.54 -10.16 3.74
N ASN A 83 -4.18 -11.14 2.92
CA ASN A 83 -3.30 -12.23 3.31
C ASN A 83 -1.90 -12.00 2.73
N VAL A 84 -0.92 -11.69 3.58
CA VAL A 84 0.48 -11.51 3.19
C VAL A 84 1.22 -12.80 3.53
N HIS A 85 1.74 -13.48 2.51
CA HIS A 85 2.47 -14.74 2.64
C HIS A 85 3.74 -14.75 1.77
N GLN A 86 4.61 -15.74 1.99
CA GLN A 86 5.79 -16.00 1.17
C GLN A 86 5.42 -16.70 -0.14
#